data_AF-A0A830FSL6-F1
#
_entry.id   AF-A0A830FSL6-F1
#
_cell.length_a   1.000
_cell.length_b   1.000
_cell.length_c   1.000
_cell.angle_alpha   90.00
_cell.angle_beta   90.00
_cell.angle_gamma   90.00
#
_symmetry.space_group_name_H-M   'P 1'
#
loop_
_entity.id
_entity.type
_entity.pdbx_description
1 polymer ?
#
loop_
_entity_poly.entity_id
_entity_poly.type
_entity_poly.pdbx_seq_one_letter_code
_entity_poly.pdbx_strand_id
1 'polypeptide(L)'
;MDGEADRIGERGYEQLRRAAETHRSDLVLRLGAEVGLRPAEMTAVRLADIVEFEGHRLLAVREDGDVVRETSLPDSVEHDMRKYANAAGVDDEPLFSVSPRRLQMLVNEVADRAAETTPRLKEVSSRDLRWRFAASLLDDGVPPDVVCALGGWDRLDRLDPLLDEPDRETIVAAVDGSGGQATASEPQRTVGWITAVSEALAAAATGEAIATAVCDHLTGTAGFEFAWLAEQTGDGLTPRATAEISEPAVGQQIEAHIESVTALLDVGEVHIVDDSTGSVALVPLVRENTVSGVLGVAAGEGLTDTEGAALSALGIQVGHAQVAAERKRLLLADTVTELEFHCGDERTFTAGVSEALQCTVELSGVVPVAGQSLLYYLMVEGASADAILSYADDDDGVADARLLEQHSDGVLLEVVVTDTPALQLVESGGRIQSVTAIDGVATIAVELPSEADIRPTVNAVTDAYRETSLAAKRETERPAETDTGFRDRLADTLSDRQETVLQAAYHSGYFEWPRGSTAEELADSLDVSSPTLHNHLRKAQQKVLTAFFDDRPAEPRRPTDN
;
A
#
# COMPACT_ATOMS: atom_id res chain seq x y z
N MET A 1 -7.87 -21.57 -27.74
CA MET A 1 -7.12 -20.54 -28.48
C MET A 1 -5.67 -20.71 -28.05
N ASP A 2 -4.71 -20.83 -28.97
CA ASP A 2 -3.28 -20.98 -28.59
C ASP A 2 -2.70 -19.56 -28.42
N GLY A 3 -3.03 -18.91 -27.31
CA GLY A 3 -2.39 -17.65 -26.90
C GLY A 3 -0.93 -17.93 -26.54
N GLU A 4 -0.03 -17.02 -26.89
CA GLU A 4 1.43 -17.18 -26.77
C GLU A 4 1.88 -17.50 -25.31
N ALA A 5 1.04 -17.19 -24.32
CA ALA A 5 1.27 -17.45 -22.90
C ALA A 5 0.82 -18.83 -22.37
N ASP A 6 -0.27 -19.43 -22.86
CA ASP A 6 -0.62 -20.84 -22.55
C ASP A 6 -0.08 -21.78 -23.64
N ARG A 7 1.25 -21.89 -23.68
CA ARG A 7 1.93 -22.80 -24.61
C ARG A 7 1.63 -24.29 -24.38
N ILE A 8 1.03 -24.65 -23.24
CA ILE A 8 0.65 -26.03 -22.91
C ILE A 8 -0.67 -26.35 -23.63
N GLY A 9 -1.70 -25.54 -23.38
CA GLY A 9 -3.07 -25.76 -23.81
C GLY A 9 -3.67 -27.06 -23.27
N GLU A 10 -4.98 -27.26 -23.44
CA GLU A 10 -5.69 -28.44 -22.93
C GLU A 10 -5.06 -29.77 -23.41
N ARG A 11 -4.79 -29.88 -24.72
CA ARG A 11 -4.20 -31.09 -25.30
C ARG A 11 -2.75 -31.35 -24.86
N GLY A 12 -1.96 -30.29 -24.65
CA GLY A 12 -0.60 -30.46 -24.15
C GLY A 12 -0.59 -30.85 -22.68
N TYR A 13 -1.56 -30.35 -21.91
CA TYR A 13 -1.72 -30.70 -20.51
C TYR A 13 -2.08 -32.18 -20.33
N GLU A 14 -3.02 -32.71 -21.13
CA GLU A 14 -3.32 -34.15 -21.14
C GLU A 14 -2.08 -35.00 -21.44
N GLN A 15 -1.21 -34.54 -22.34
CA GLN A 15 0.01 -35.27 -22.70
C GLN A 15 1.06 -35.21 -21.59
N LEU A 16 1.21 -34.08 -20.89
CA LEU A 16 2.03 -33.99 -19.67
C LEU A 16 1.55 -34.99 -18.62
N ARG A 17 0.23 -35.05 -18.37
CA ARG A 17 -0.35 -36.01 -17.43
C ARG A 17 -0.11 -37.46 -17.84
N ARG A 18 -0.25 -37.80 -19.13
CA ARG A 18 0.08 -39.14 -19.65
C ARG A 18 1.56 -39.48 -19.54
N ALA A 19 2.45 -38.49 -19.63
CA ALA A 19 3.89 -38.66 -19.45
C ALA A 19 4.29 -38.77 -17.97
N ALA A 20 3.41 -38.50 -17.00
CA ALA A 20 3.72 -38.67 -15.59
C ALA A 20 3.73 -40.16 -15.20
N GLU A 21 4.90 -40.70 -14.86
CA GLU A 21 5.07 -42.13 -14.51
C GLU A 21 4.65 -42.47 -13.08
N THR A 22 4.54 -41.46 -12.20
CA THR A 22 4.20 -41.66 -10.80
C THR A 22 2.99 -40.84 -10.39
N HIS A 23 2.22 -41.36 -9.43
CA HIS A 23 1.11 -40.62 -8.80
C HIS A 23 1.59 -39.28 -8.22
N ARG A 24 2.82 -39.24 -7.69
CA ARG A 24 3.44 -38.02 -7.19
C ARG A 24 3.64 -36.98 -8.30
N SER A 25 4.23 -37.38 -9.42
CA SER A 25 4.48 -36.47 -10.53
C SER A 25 3.20 -35.98 -11.17
N ASP A 26 2.18 -36.85 -11.32
CA ASP A 26 0.86 -36.44 -11.82
C ASP A 26 0.23 -35.42 -10.87
N LEU A 27 0.19 -35.71 -9.56
CA LEU A 27 -0.37 -34.79 -8.56
C LEU A 27 0.34 -33.42 -8.55
N VAL A 28 1.66 -33.37 -8.72
CA VAL A 28 2.40 -32.10 -8.84
C VAL A 28 1.94 -31.30 -10.08
N LEU A 29 1.70 -31.96 -11.22
CA LEU A 29 1.16 -31.29 -12.41
C LEU A 29 -0.25 -30.75 -12.16
N ARG A 30 -1.09 -31.52 -11.47
CA ARG A 30 -2.47 -31.13 -11.14
C ARG A 30 -2.53 -29.96 -10.17
N LEU A 31 -1.74 -29.98 -9.11
CA LEU A 31 -1.65 -28.85 -8.18
C LEU A 31 -1.15 -27.57 -8.87
N GLY A 32 -0.32 -27.69 -9.91
CA GLY A 32 0.14 -26.52 -10.67
C GLY A 32 -0.91 -26.00 -11.65
N ALA A 33 -1.53 -26.89 -12.43
CA ALA A 33 -2.37 -26.52 -13.58
C ALA A 33 -3.88 -26.55 -13.32
N GLU A 34 -4.35 -27.22 -12.28
CA GLU A 34 -5.77 -27.26 -11.90
C GLU A 34 -6.05 -26.45 -10.62
N VAL A 35 -5.03 -26.16 -9.79
CA VAL A 35 -5.17 -25.44 -8.51
C VAL A 35 -4.35 -24.13 -8.47
N GLY A 36 -3.40 -23.95 -9.39
CA GLY A 36 -2.62 -22.73 -9.53
C GLY A 36 -1.46 -22.56 -8.55
N LEU A 37 -1.01 -23.64 -7.90
CA LEU A 37 0.01 -23.55 -6.85
C LEU A 37 1.44 -23.35 -7.40
N ARG A 38 2.26 -22.60 -6.67
CA ARG A 38 3.72 -22.49 -6.84
C ARG A 38 4.40 -23.68 -6.18
N PRO A 39 5.63 -24.06 -6.59
CA PRO A 39 6.37 -25.12 -5.92
C PRO A 39 6.57 -24.92 -4.41
N ALA A 40 6.71 -23.68 -3.93
CA ALA A 40 6.79 -23.36 -2.51
C ALA A 40 5.46 -23.65 -1.79
N GLU A 41 4.35 -23.15 -2.36
CA GLU A 41 2.99 -23.41 -1.87
C GLU A 41 2.68 -24.92 -1.84
N MET A 42 3.01 -25.65 -2.91
CA MET A 42 2.83 -27.11 -3.00
C MET A 42 3.49 -27.85 -1.83
N THR A 43 4.69 -27.44 -1.41
CA THR A 43 5.40 -28.07 -0.29
C THR A 43 4.79 -27.78 1.07
N ALA A 44 3.92 -26.75 1.17
CA ALA A 44 3.22 -26.39 2.39
C ALA A 44 1.81 -27.00 2.50
N VAL A 45 1.26 -27.54 1.41
CA VAL A 45 -0.11 -28.10 1.35
C VAL A 45 -0.32 -29.22 2.37
N ARG A 46 -1.39 -29.14 3.15
CA ARG A 46 -1.86 -30.19 4.07
C ARG A 46 -3.30 -30.58 3.75
N LEU A 47 -3.70 -31.80 4.11
CA LEU A 47 -5.11 -32.21 4.00
C LEU A 47 -6.03 -31.42 4.95
N ALA A 48 -5.49 -30.94 6.07
CA ALA A 48 -6.20 -30.12 7.04
C ALA A 48 -6.54 -28.71 6.54
N ASP A 49 -5.86 -28.24 5.48
CA ASP A 49 -6.09 -26.91 4.90
C ASP A 49 -7.22 -26.91 3.84
N ILE A 50 -7.95 -28.02 3.69
CA ILE A 50 -9.09 -28.14 2.78
C ILE A 50 -10.36 -27.70 3.52
N VAL A 51 -11.02 -26.67 2.98
CA VAL A 51 -12.23 -26.07 3.54
C VAL A 51 -13.41 -26.31 2.60
N GLU A 52 -14.60 -26.54 3.15
CA GLU A 52 -15.84 -26.64 2.38
C GLU A 52 -16.68 -25.39 2.57
N PHE A 53 -17.07 -24.74 1.47
CA PHE A 53 -17.90 -23.55 1.46
C PHE A 53 -18.98 -23.71 0.38
N GLU A 54 -20.26 -23.67 0.79
CA GLU A 54 -21.42 -23.79 -0.12
C GLU A 54 -21.38 -24.98 -1.10
N GLY A 55 -20.84 -26.12 -0.67
CA GLY A 55 -20.72 -27.32 -1.50
C GLY A 55 -19.54 -27.28 -2.48
N HIS A 56 -18.71 -26.24 -2.42
CA HIS A 56 -17.43 -26.14 -3.12
C HIS A 56 -16.27 -26.38 -2.15
N ARG A 57 -15.18 -26.95 -2.66
CA ARG A 57 -13.96 -27.17 -1.88
C ARG A 57 -12.94 -26.10 -2.22
N LEU A 58 -12.38 -25.50 -1.17
CA LEU A 58 -11.31 -24.53 -1.23
C LEU A 58 -10.07 -25.12 -0.55
N LEU A 59 -8.90 -24.68 -0.99
CA LEU A 59 -7.63 -24.99 -0.35
C LEU A 59 -7.04 -23.68 0.19
N ALA A 60 -6.84 -23.63 1.51
CA ALA A 60 -6.07 -22.56 2.14
C ALA A 60 -4.59 -22.70 1.80
N VAL A 61 -4.04 -21.72 1.10
CA VAL A 61 -2.65 -21.71 0.62
C VAL A 61 -1.81 -20.97 1.63
N ARG A 62 -0.71 -21.62 2.06
CA ARG A 62 0.20 -21.08 3.07
C ARG A 62 1.52 -20.61 2.49
N GLU A 63 2.02 -19.52 3.03
CA GLU A 63 3.39 -19.02 2.83
C GLU A 63 3.96 -18.65 4.21
N ASP A 64 5.17 -19.14 4.52
CA ASP A 64 5.84 -18.97 5.83
C ASP A 64 5.01 -19.32 7.09
N GLY A 65 3.95 -20.12 6.93
CA GLY A 65 3.09 -20.61 8.01
C GLY A 65 1.70 -19.96 8.04
N ASP A 66 1.54 -18.80 7.42
CA ASP A 66 0.30 -18.04 7.39
C ASP A 66 -0.52 -18.37 6.14
N VAL A 67 -1.85 -18.32 6.27
CA VAL A 67 -2.75 -18.46 5.11
C VAL A 67 -2.75 -17.13 4.35
N VAL A 68 -2.24 -17.16 3.13
CA VAL A 68 -2.09 -15.95 2.29
C VAL A 68 -3.21 -15.79 1.27
N ARG A 69 -3.88 -16.89 0.90
CA ARG A 69 -5.03 -16.91 -0.03
C ARG A 69 -5.76 -18.24 0.03
N GLU A 70 -6.98 -18.28 -0.50
CA GLU A 70 -7.70 -19.51 -0.80
C GLU A 70 -7.79 -19.71 -2.31
N THR A 71 -7.80 -20.96 -2.75
CA THR A 71 -7.98 -21.33 -4.17
C THR A 71 -9.00 -22.44 -4.31
N SER A 72 -9.65 -22.52 -5.47
CA SER A 72 -10.58 -23.59 -5.80
C SER A 72 -9.85 -24.92 -5.87
N LEU A 73 -10.38 -25.94 -5.20
CA LEU A 73 -9.86 -27.29 -5.20
C LEU A 73 -10.87 -28.23 -5.88
N PRO A 74 -10.61 -28.65 -7.13
CA PRO A 74 -11.49 -29.61 -7.80
C PRO A 74 -11.55 -30.95 -7.04
N ASP A 75 -12.74 -31.55 -6.96
CA ASP A 75 -12.96 -32.82 -6.25
C ASP A 75 -12.03 -33.94 -6.71
N SER A 76 -11.74 -33.97 -8.01
CA SER A 76 -10.83 -34.96 -8.58
C SER A 76 -9.39 -34.77 -8.10
N VAL A 77 -8.94 -33.53 -7.85
CA VAL A 77 -7.61 -33.24 -7.30
C VAL A 77 -7.56 -33.58 -5.82
N GLU A 78 -8.58 -33.21 -5.06
CA GLU A 78 -8.69 -33.57 -3.63
C GLU A 78 -8.64 -35.08 -3.42
N HIS A 79 -9.35 -35.83 -4.27
CA HIS A 79 -9.32 -37.29 -4.25
C HIS A 79 -7.90 -37.84 -4.44
N ASP A 80 -7.14 -37.28 -5.39
CA ASP A 80 -5.76 -37.68 -5.64
C ASP A 80 -4.80 -37.25 -4.54
N MET A 81 -5.03 -36.09 -3.89
CA MET A 81 -4.30 -35.67 -2.69
C MET A 81 -4.47 -36.68 -1.56
N ARG A 82 -5.71 -37.07 -1.24
CA ARG A 82 -5.98 -38.09 -0.20
C ARG A 82 -5.39 -39.44 -0.57
N LYS A 83 -5.52 -39.86 -1.84
CA LYS A 83 -4.94 -41.11 -2.33
C LYS A 83 -3.42 -41.12 -2.17
N TYR A 84 -2.76 -40.01 -2.48
CA TYR A 84 -1.32 -39.86 -2.31
C TYR A 84 -0.91 -39.85 -0.83
N ALA A 85 -1.59 -39.07 0.01
CA ALA A 85 -1.35 -38.99 1.46
C ALA A 85 -1.45 -40.38 2.12
N ASN A 86 -2.51 -41.12 1.81
CA ASN A 86 -2.71 -42.50 2.28
C ASN A 86 -1.57 -43.44 1.84
N ALA A 87 -1.10 -43.32 0.60
CA ALA A 87 0.00 -44.14 0.10
C ALA A 87 1.36 -43.75 0.71
N ALA A 88 1.54 -42.48 1.07
CA ALA A 88 2.74 -41.95 1.70
C ALA A 88 2.74 -42.09 3.23
N GLY A 89 1.60 -42.40 3.85
CA GLY A 89 1.44 -42.44 5.31
C GLY A 89 1.45 -41.05 5.96
N VAL A 90 0.98 -40.03 5.24
CA VAL A 90 0.92 -38.63 5.69
C VAL A 90 -0.51 -38.31 6.12
N ASP A 91 -0.68 -37.72 7.31
CA ASP A 91 -2.00 -37.33 7.85
C ASP A 91 -2.09 -35.79 7.99
N ASP A 92 -1.52 -35.22 9.06
CA ASP A 92 -1.53 -33.77 9.35
C ASP A 92 -0.25 -33.02 8.91
N GLU A 93 0.70 -33.73 8.30
CA GLU A 93 1.96 -33.15 7.82
C GLU A 93 1.84 -32.66 6.37
N PRO A 94 2.76 -31.78 5.91
CA PRO A 94 2.79 -31.35 4.52
C PRO A 94 2.87 -32.54 3.57
N LEU A 95 2.06 -32.49 2.50
CA LEU A 95 1.87 -33.59 1.56
C LEU A 95 3.18 -34.03 0.90
N PHE A 96 4.12 -33.10 0.69
CA PHE A 96 5.43 -33.39 0.13
C PHE A 96 6.56 -33.04 1.09
N SER A 97 7.35 -34.04 1.50
CA SER A 97 8.55 -33.87 2.32
C SER A 97 9.82 -33.53 1.51
N VAL A 98 9.73 -32.68 0.49
CA VAL A 98 10.87 -32.30 -0.38
C VAL A 98 10.93 -30.80 -0.61
N SER A 99 12.09 -30.30 -1.03
CA SER A 99 12.25 -28.89 -1.39
C SER A 99 11.40 -28.47 -2.60
N PRO A 100 11.03 -27.18 -2.72
CA PRO A 100 10.35 -26.62 -3.90
C PRO A 100 11.12 -26.90 -5.20
N ARG A 101 12.46 -26.82 -5.15
CA ARG A 101 13.33 -27.11 -6.29
C ARG A 101 13.20 -28.56 -6.79
N ARG A 102 12.95 -29.52 -5.90
CA ARG A 102 12.72 -30.92 -6.30
C ARG A 102 11.39 -31.09 -7.02
N LEU A 103 10.34 -30.38 -6.59
CA LEU A 103 9.06 -30.38 -7.31
C LEU A 103 9.19 -29.75 -8.70
N GLN A 104 9.94 -28.66 -8.81
CA GLN A 104 10.25 -28.05 -10.12
C GLN A 104 11.03 -29.01 -11.03
N MET A 105 12.02 -29.73 -10.51
CA MET A 105 12.72 -30.77 -11.27
C MET A 105 11.78 -31.87 -11.75
N LEU A 106 10.81 -32.31 -10.94
CA LEU A 106 9.82 -33.30 -11.35
C LEU A 106 8.97 -32.82 -12.53
N VAL A 107 8.55 -31.55 -12.54
CA VAL A 107 7.83 -30.97 -13.69
C VAL A 107 8.68 -31.03 -14.95
N ASN A 108 9.95 -30.60 -14.86
CA ASN A 108 10.88 -30.63 -16.00
C ASN A 108 11.13 -32.07 -16.50
N GLU A 109 11.31 -33.03 -15.59
CA GLU A 109 11.49 -34.46 -15.92
C GLU A 109 10.26 -35.03 -16.64
N VAL A 110 9.04 -34.59 -16.32
CA VAL A 110 7.82 -34.97 -17.06
C VAL A 110 7.75 -34.28 -18.41
N ALA A 111 8.08 -32.98 -18.46
CA ALA A 111 8.09 -32.19 -19.69
C ALA A 111 9.07 -32.76 -20.72
N ASP A 112 10.28 -33.14 -20.31
CA ASP A 112 11.29 -33.75 -21.18
C ASP A 112 10.80 -35.07 -21.78
N ARG A 113 10.10 -35.90 -21.00
CA ARG A 113 9.50 -37.15 -21.49
C ARG A 113 8.32 -36.89 -22.42
N ALA A 114 7.45 -35.94 -22.09
CA ALA A 114 6.35 -35.55 -22.96
C ALA A 114 6.87 -35.01 -24.31
N ALA A 115 8.02 -34.33 -24.30
CA ALA A 115 8.66 -33.78 -25.49
C ALA A 115 9.14 -34.84 -26.50
N GLU A 116 9.32 -36.09 -26.09
CA GLU A 116 9.65 -37.20 -27.01
C GLU A 116 8.55 -37.43 -28.06
N THR A 117 7.29 -37.20 -27.67
CA THR A 117 6.13 -37.33 -28.56
C THR A 117 5.59 -35.97 -29.03
N THR A 118 5.75 -34.94 -28.20
CA THR A 118 5.24 -33.60 -28.48
C THR A 118 6.29 -32.54 -28.18
N PRO A 119 7.17 -32.23 -29.16
CA PRO A 119 8.35 -31.39 -28.96
C PRO A 119 8.08 -30.01 -28.36
N ARG A 120 6.90 -29.42 -28.58
CA ARG A 120 6.50 -28.11 -28.02
C ARG A 120 6.42 -28.08 -26.49
N LEU A 121 6.32 -29.25 -25.84
CA LEU A 121 6.29 -29.37 -24.38
C LEU A 121 7.69 -29.39 -23.74
N LYS A 122 8.75 -29.35 -24.54
CA LYS A 122 10.12 -29.23 -24.02
C LYS A 122 10.29 -27.95 -23.21
N GLU A 123 11.00 -28.03 -22.09
CA GLU A 123 11.25 -26.91 -21.17
C GLU A 123 9.99 -26.32 -20.51
N VAL A 124 8.85 -27.02 -20.54
CA VAL A 124 7.68 -26.66 -19.72
C VAL A 124 8.07 -26.71 -18.24
N SER A 125 7.75 -25.63 -17.55
CA SER A 125 8.07 -25.39 -16.15
C SER A 125 6.81 -25.31 -15.28
N SER A 126 7.00 -25.20 -13.96
CA SER A 126 5.89 -24.95 -13.03
C SER A 126 5.18 -23.61 -13.27
N ARG A 127 5.86 -22.62 -13.89
CA ARG A 127 5.25 -21.36 -14.28
C ARG A 127 4.24 -21.56 -15.41
N ASP A 128 4.57 -22.40 -16.39
CA ASP A 128 3.69 -22.68 -17.52
C ASP A 128 2.42 -23.45 -17.08
N LEU A 129 2.53 -24.32 -16.07
CA LEU A 129 1.37 -24.95 -15.45
C LEU A 129 0.41 -23.91 -14.84
N ARG A 130 0.96 -22.89 -14.18
CA ARG A 130 0.13 -21.80 -13.64
C ARG A 130 -0.53 -20.95 -14.73
N TRP A 131 0.13 -20.76 -15.87
CA TRP A 131 -0.51 -20.13 -17.02
C TRP A 131 -1.65 -20.98 -17.57
N ARG A 132 -1.50 -22.31 -17.62
CA ARG A 132 -2.59 -23.22 -17.98
C ARG A 132 -3.76 -23.13 -17.01
N PHE A 133 -3.50 -23.01 -15.70
CA PHE A 133 -4.54 -22.78 -14.70
C PHE A 133 -5.35 -21.51 -14.98
N ALA A 134 -4.67 -20.37 -15.15
CA ALA A 134 -5.35 -19.11 -15.45
C ALA A 134 -6.12 -19.16 -16.78
N ALA A 135 -5.49 -19.70 -17.83
CA ALA A 135 -6.12 -19.85 -19.14
C ALA A 135 -7.39 -20.69 -19.06
N SER A 136 -7.38 -21.80 -18.31
CA SER A 136 -8.57 -22.64 -18.14
C SER A 136 -9.73 -21.90 -17.49
N LEU A 137 -9.46 -21.12 -16.44
CA LEU A 137 -10.51 -20.37 -15.75
C LEU A 137 -11.07 -19.24 -16.62
N LEU A 138 -10.21 -18.54 -17.37
CA LEU A 138 -10.63 -17.52 -18.33
C LEU A 138 -11.47 -18.13 -19.47
N ASP A 139 -11.06 -19.29 -20.00
CA ASP A 139 -11.82 -20.06 -20.99
C ASP A 139 -13.21 -20.47 -20.45
N ASP A 140 -13.31 -20.76 -19.15
CA ASP A 140 -14.56 -21.10 -18.44
C ASP A 140 -15.42 -19.86 -18.09
N GLY A 141 -14.96 -18.65 -18.46
CA GLY A 141 -15.68 -17.39 -18.23
C GLY A 141 -15.54 -16.83 -16.82
N VAL A 142 -14.55 -17.27 -16.04
CA VAL A 142 -14.24 -16.70 -14.73
C VAL A 142 -13.65 -15.29 -14.91
N PRO A 143 -14.17 -14.27 -14.22
CA PRO A 143 -13.65 -12.92 -14.32
C PRO A 143 -12.15 -12.81 -14.00
N PRO A 144 -11.36 -12.01 -14.74
CA PRO A 144 -9.91 -11.91 -14.55
C PRO A 144 -9.47 -11.55 -13.12
N ASP A 145 -10.23 -10.73 -12.41
CA ASP A 145 -9.99 -10.36 -11.01
C ASP A 145 -10.14 -11.55 -10.07
N VAL A 146 -11.14 -12.41 -10.32
CA VAL A 146 -11.32 -13.67 -9.60
C VAL A 146 -10.18 -14.64 -9.91
N VAL A 147 -9.74 -14.73 -11.16
CA VAL A 147 -8.56 -15.54 -11.54
C VAL A 147 -7.29 -15.05 -10.83
N CYS A 148 -7.11 -13.73 -10.72
CA CYS A 148 -6.02 -13.12 -9.95
C CYS A 148 -6.06 -13.55 -8.47
N ALA A 149 -7.22 -13.45 -7.83
CA ALA A 149 -7.39 -13.88 -6.44
C ALA A 149 -7.07 -15.38 -6.25
N LEU A 150 -7.63 -16.24 -7.11
CA LEU A 150 -7.45 -17.70 -7.04
C LEU A 150 -6.02 -18.15 -7.32
N GLY A 151 -5.24 -17.43 -8.13
CA GLY A 151 -3.85 -17.78 -8.38
C GLY A 151 -2.83 -17.02 -7.52
N GLY A 152 -3.26 -16.02 -6.75
CA GLY A 152 -2.36 -15.15 -6.00
C GLY A 152 -1.52 -14.26 -6.93
N TRP A 153 -2.17 -13.63 -7.91
CA TRP A 153 -1.62 -12.51 -8.67
C TRP A 153 -2.13 -11.20 -8.06
N ASP A 154 -1.22 -10.29 -7.74
CA ASP A 154 -1.46 -9.00 -7.10
C ASP A 154 -2.05 -7.94 -8.05
N ARG A 155 -1.95 -8.17 -9.36
CA ARG A 155 -2.40 -7.23 -10.40
C ARG A 155 -3.05 -7.96 -11.59
N LEU A 156 -4.07 -7.32 -12.16
CA LEU A 156 -4.83 -7.78 -13.33
C LEU A 156 -4.00 -7.83 -14.63
N ASP A 157 -3.07 -6.88 -14.80
CA ASP A 157 -2.17 -6.78 -15.96
C ASP A 157 -1.27 -8.01 -16.14
N ARG A 158 -1.12 -8.84 -15.10
CA ARG A 158 -0.44 -10.12 -15.20
C ARG A 158 -1.17 -11.13 -16.07
N LEU A 159 -2.49 -10.99 -16.25
CA LEU A 159 -3.28 -11.86 -17.11
C LEU A 159 -3.35 -11.38 -18.56
N ASP A 160 -2.85 -10.17 -18.86
CA ASP A 160 -2.87 -9.56 -20.20
C ASP A 160 -2.41 -10.51 -21.32
N PRO A 161 -1.34 -11.33 -21.14
CA PRO A 161 -0.92 -12.29 -22.17
C PRO A 161 -1.92 -13.42 -22.48
N LEU A 162 -2.94 -13.61 -21.64
CA LEU A 162 -4.02 -14.60 -21.79
C LEU A 162 -5.35 -13.96 -22.22
N LEU A 163 -5.44 -12.63 -22.22
CA LEU A 163 -6.64 -11.92 -22.61
C LEU A 163 -6.54 -11.57 -24.10
N ASP A 164 -7.52 -12.00 -24.88
CA ASP A 164 -7.61 -11.59 -26.27
C ASP A 164 -8.03 -10.11 -26.35
N GLU A 165 -7.46 -9.35 -27.30
CA GLU A 165 -7.97 -8.02 -27.61
C GLU A 165 -9.44 -8.14 -28.03
N PRO A 166 -10.38 -7.48 -27.33
CA PRO A 166 -11.79 -7.64 -27.61
C PRO A 166 -12.10 -7.07 -28.99
N ASP A 167 -12.76 -7.86 -29.84
CA ASP A 167 -13.19 -7.38 -31.13
C ASP A 167 -14.32 -6.35 -31.00
N ARG A 168 -14.60 -5.63 -32.10
CA ARG A 168 -15.61 -4.56 -32.08
C ARG A 168 -17.00 -5.07 -31.69
N GLU A 169 -17.31 -6.33 -31.99
CA GLU A 169 -18.60 -6.94 -31.65
C GLU A 169 -18.70 -7.20 -30.14
N THR A 170 -17.62 -7.69 -29.54
CA THR A 170 -17.46 -7.89 -28.09
C THR A 170 -17.51 -6.58 -27.32
N ILE A 171 -16.81 -5.54 -27.80
CA ILE A 171 -16.83 -4.20 -27.19
C ILE A 171 -18.25 -3.63 -27.21
N VAL A 172 -18.95 -3.70 -28.35
CA VAL A 172 -20.32 -3.19 -28.48
C VAL A 172 -21.29 -3.99 -27.63
N ALA A 173 -21.16 -5.33 -27.57
CA ALA A 173 -22.01 -6.17 -26.72
C ALA A 173 -21.82 -5.89 -25.23
N ALA A 174 -20.57 -5.62 -24.80
CA ALA A 174 -20.25 -5.28 -23.42
C ALA A 174 -20.78 -3.88 -23.03
N VAL A 175 -20.71 -2.91 -23.95
CA VAL A 175 -21.18 -1.52 -23.71
C VAL A 175 -22.69 -1.38 -23.81
N ASP A 176 -23.34 -2.08 -24.75
CA ASP A 176 -24.78 -1.97 -24.98
C ASP A 176 -25.62 -2.83 -24.03
N GLY A 177 -25.00 -3.63 -23.15
CA GLY A 177 -25.71 -4.49 -22.18
C GLY A 177 -26.73 -5.44 -22.81
N SER A 178 -26.63 -5.70 -24.12
CA SER A 178 -27.67 -6.36 -24.92
C SER A 178 -27.65 -7.89 -24.83
N GLY A 179 -26.83 -8.44 -23.94
CA GLY A 179 -26.91 -9.83 -23.50
C GLY A 179 -27.94 -9.99 -22.37
N GLY A 180 -29.22 -9.82 -22.69
CA GLY A 180 -30.31 -10.24 -21.80
C GLY A 180 -31.09 -9.10 -21.16
N GLN A 181 -32.14 -8.68 -21.86
CA GLN A 181 -33.20 -7.83 -21.34
C GLN A 181 -34.00 -8.60 -20.27
N ALA A 182 -33.51 -8.56 -19.04
CA ALA A 182 -34.30 -8.85 -17.84
C ALA A 182 -34.21 -7.58 -16.97
N THR A 183 -35.34 -7.17 -16.40
CA THR A 183 -35.48 -6.12 -15.39
C THR A 183 -34.21 -5.96 -14.57
N ALA A 184 -33.56 -4.78 -14.64
CA ALA A 184 -32.30 -4.53 -13.94
C ALA A 184 -32.41 -5.00 -12.49
N SER A 185 -31.69 -6.07 -12.16
CA SER A 185 -31.62 -6.61 -10.82
C SER A 185 -31.01 -5.54 -9.90
N GLU A 186 -31.44 -5.47 -8.63
CA GLU A 186 -30.87 -4.56 -7.60
C GLU A 186 -29.32 -4.47 -7.58
N PRO A 187 -28.56 -5.54 -7.86
CA PRO A 187 -27.10 -5.46 -7.98
C PRO A 187 -26.59 -4.52 -9.08
N GLN A 188 -27.30 -4.39 -10.21
CA GLN A 188 -26.89 -3.55 -11.34
C GLN A 188 -27.10 -2.06 -11.09
N ARG A 189 -28.15 -1.68 -10.33
CA ARG A 189 -28.29 -0.30 -9.83
C ARG A 189 -27.16 0.06 -8.89
N THR A 190 -26.83 -0.86 -7.98
CA THR A 190 -25.80 -0.67 -6.96
C THR A 190 -24.42 -0.42 -7.60
N VAL A 191 -24.04 -1.26 -8.58
CA VAL A 191 -22.79 -1.08 -9.33
C VAL A 191 -22.78 0.25 -10.12
N GLY A 192 -23.93 0.66 -10.67
CA GLY A 192 -24.06 1.87 -11.47
C GLY A 192 -23.73 3.15 -10.71
N TRP A 193 -24.29 3.34 -9.51
CA TRP A 193 -24.02 4.56 -8.74
C TRP A 193 -22.66 4.53 -8.02
N ILE A 194 -22.16 3.35 -7.62
CA ILE A 194 -20.78 3.21 -7.08
C ILE A 194 -19.76 3.68 -8.11
N THR A 195 -19.94 3.29 -9.38
CA THR A 195 -19.03 3.68 -10.47
C THR A 195 -19.09 5.20 -10.68
N ALA A 196 -20.29 5.78 -10.69
CA ALA A 196 -20.46 7.22 -10.85
C ALA A 196 -19.85 8.03 -9.69
N VAL A 197 -20.02 7.59 -8.45
CA VAL A 197 -19.37 8.24 -7.29
C VAL A 197 -17.85 8.07 -7.36
N SER A 198 -17.35 6.89 -7.74
CA SER A 198 -15.91 6.64 -7.88
C SER A 198 -15.25 7.55 -8.93
N GLU A 199 -15.91 7.75 -10.09
CA GLU A 199 -15.46 8.70 -11.11
C GLU A 199 -15.47 10.14 -10.60
N ALA A 200 -16.52 10.54 -9.87
CA ALA A 200 -16.63 11.87 -9.29
C ALA A 200 -15.56 12.13 -8.22
N LEU A 201 -15.25 11.13 -7.40
CA LEU A 201 -14.15 11.17 -6.43
C LEU A 201 -12.78 11.34 -7.11
N ALA A 202 -12.55 10.63 -8.22
CA ALA A 202 -11.31 10.76 -8.99
C ALA A 202 -11.13 12.15 -9.62
N ALA A 203 -12.23 12.84 -9.95
CA ALA A 203 -12.20 14.18 -10.54
C ALA A 203 -12.10 15.31 -9.49
N ALA A 204 -12.47 15.06 -8.24
CA ALA A 204 -12.53 16.08 -7.21
C ALA A 204 -11.14 16.46 -6.66
N ALA A 205 -10.91 17.76 -6.48
CA ALA A 205 -9.62 18.31 -6.06
C ALA A 205 -9.54 18.70 -4.58
N THR A 206 -10.67 18.80 -3.88
CA THR A 206 -10.76 19.23 -2.48
C THR A 206 -11.76 18.38 -1.69
N GLY A 207 -11.62 18.33 -0.37
CA GLY A 207 -12.57 17.61 0.51
C GLY A 207 -14.01 18.11 0.38
N GLU A 208 -14.21 19.41 0.16
CA GLU A 208 -15.53 20.02 -0.04
C GLU A 208 -16.14 19.65 -1.41
N ALA A 209 -15.32 19.60 -2.47
CA ALA A 209 -15.76 19.13 -3.78
C ALA A 209 -16.12 17.63 -3.75
N ILE A 210 -15.35 16.83 -3.00
CA ILE A 210 -15.65 15.42 -2.72
C ILE A 210 -17.00 15.29 -2.01
N ALA A 211 -17.21 16.04 -0.92
CA ALA A 211 -18.43 15.96 -0.12
C ALA A 211 -19.68 16.33 -0.94
N THR A 212 -19.58 17.38 -1.75
CA THR A 212 -20.67 17.83 -2.63
C THR A 212 -20.97 16.77 -3.69
N ALA A 213 -19.93 16.28 -4.39
CA ALA A 213 -20.09 15.31 -5.46
C ALA A 213 -20.73 14.00 -4.98
N VAL A 214 -20.33 13.52 -3.80
CA VAL A 214 -20.92 12.32 -3.18
C VAL A 214 -22.40 12.53 -2.89
N CYS A 215 -22.77 13.63 -2.23
CA CYS A 215 -24.17 13.92 -1.88
C CYS A 215 -25.05 14.04 -3.14
N ASP A 216 -24.57 14.75 -4.16
CA ASP A 216 -25.29 14.96 -5.42
C ASP A 216 -25.52 13.65 -6.21
N HIS A 217 -24.53 12.76 -6.23
CA HIS A 217 -24.66 11.48 -6.94
C HIS A 217 -25.55 10.48 -6.20
N LEU A 218 -25.53 10.50 -4.86
CA LEU A 218 -26.40 9.65 -4.05
C LEU A 218 -27.88 10.02 -4.23
N THR A 219 -28.22 11.31 -4.26
CA THR A 219 -29.61 11.73 -4.49
C THR A 219 -30.01 11.65 -5.96
N GLY A 220 -29.13 12.07 -6.87
CA GLY A 220 -29.45 12.15 -8.30
C GLY A 220 -29.40 10.81 -9.05
N THR A 221 -28.38 9.99 -8.79
CA THR A 221 -28.09 8.77 -9.57
C THR A 221 -28.48 7.49 -8.83
N ALA A 222 -28.22 7.42 -7.51
CA ALA A 222 -28.59 6.26 -6.70
C ALA A 222 -30.07 6.30 -6.26
N GLY A 223 -30.70 7.48 -6.27
CA GLY A 223 -32.12 7.66 -5.96
C GLY A 223 -32.43 7.69 -4.47
N PHE A 224 -31.43 7.99 -3.62
CA PHE A 224 -31.65 8.24 -2.20
C PHE A 224 -32.43 9.56 -2.00
N GLU A 225 -33.24 9.63 -0.96
CA GLU A 225 -34.13 10.78 -0.74
C GLU A 225 -33.36 12.04 -0.35
N PHE A 226 -32.32 11.87 0.47
CA PHE A 226 -31.36 12.91 0.80
C PHE A 226 -30.03 12.29 1.22
N ALA A 227 -28.98 13.10 1.14
CA ALA A 227 -27.66 12.76 1.64
C ALA A 227 -27.00 13.97 2.30
N TRP A 228 -26.20 13.74 3.34
CA TRP A 228 -25.38 14.77 3.95
C TRP A 228 -24.06 14.18 4.43
N LEU A 229 -23.01 14.99 4.40
CA LEU A 229 -21.69 14.61 4.88
C LEU A 229 -21.22 15.61 5.93
N ALA A 230 -20.79 15.11 7.08
CA ALA A 230 -20.21 15.91 8.15
C ALA A 230 -18.82 15.37 8.53
N GLU A 231 -17.91 16.28 8.83
CA GLU A 231 -16.57 15.93 9.31
C GLU A 231 -16.44 16.16 10.81
N GLN A 232 -15.65 15.32 11.47
CA GLN A 232 -15.31 15.51 12.86
C GLN A 232 -14.29 16.62 12.99
N THR A 233 -14.62 17.60 13.81
CA THR A 233 -13.80 18.75 14.19
C THR A 233 -13.68 18.79 15.71
N GLY A 234 -12.78 19.62 16.25
CA GLY A 234 -12.60 19.74 17.71
C GLY A 234 -13.88 20.10 18.49
N ASP A 235 -14.86 20.74 17.82
CA ASP A 235 -16.15 21.14 18.39
C ASP A 235 -17.29 20.14 18.09
N GLY A 236 -17.00 18.98 17.50
CA GLY A 236 -17.98 17.96 17.12
C GLY A 236 -18.10 17.77 15.60
N LEU A 237 -19.25 17.27 15.13
CA LEU A 237 -19.51 17.06 13.70
C LEU A 237 -19.97 18.36 13.03
N THR A 238 -19.25 18.78 12.00
CA THR A 238 -19.59 19.95 11.18
C THR A 238 -20.02 19.51 9.78
N PRO A 239 -21.25 19.82 9.33
CA PRO A 239 -21.70 19.54 7.97
C PRO A 239 -20.80 20.21 6.93
N ARG A 240 -20.43 19.47 5.89
CA ARG A 240 -19.62 19.94 4.74
C ARG A 240 -20.43 20.02 3.46
N ALA A 241 -21.39 19.11 3.28
CA ALA A 241 -22.26 19.11 2.13
C ALA A 241 -23.62 18.49 2.50
N THR A 242 -24.66 18.95 1.82
CA THR A 242 -26.03 18.45 1.97
C THR A 242 -26.72 18.44 0.61
N ALA A 243 -27.45 17.38 0.28
CA ALA A 243 -28.29 17.29 -0.90
C ALA A 243 -29.71 16.87 -0.50
N GLU A 244 -30.71 17.60 -1.00
CA GLU A 244 -32.15 17.40 -0.70
C GLU A 244 -32.54 17.45 0.80
N ILE A 245 -31.65 17.96 1.66
CA ILE A 245 -31.88 18.24 3.09
C ILE A 245 -31.24 19.58 3.48
N SER A 246 -31.85 20.31 4.42
CA SER A 246 -31.29 21.58 4.93
C SER A 246 -30.30 21.35 6.07
N GLU A 247 -29.22 22.14 6.16
CA GLU A 247 -28.25 22.07 7.26
C GLU A 247 -28.86 22.09 8.68
N PRO A 248 -29.89 22.91 9.01
CA PRO A 248 -30.52 22.86 10.33
C PRO A 248 -31.23 21.54 10.63
N ALA A 249 -31.69 20.83 9.61
CA ALA A 249 -32.30 19.50 9.74
C ALA A 249 -31.23 18.44 9.97
N VAL A 250 -30.07 18.54 9.30
CA VAL A 250 -28.90 17.68 9.57
C VAL A 250 -28.44 17.82 11.02
N GLY A 251 -28.35 19.05 11.54
CA GLY A 251 -28.01 19.29 12.95
C GLY A 251 -28.98 18.63 13.92
N GLN A 252 -30.29 18.73 13.66
CA GLN A 252 -31.33 18.05 14.46
C GLN A 252 -31.22 16.52 14.39
N GLN A 253 -30.85 15.98 13.23
CA GLN A 253 -30.71 14.54 13.04
C GLN A 253 -29.49 13.98 13.78
N ILE A 254 -28.36 14.69 13.73
CA ILE A 254 -27.15 14.33 14.50
C ILE A 254 -27.46 14.37 16.00
N GLU A 255 -28.20 15.38 16.47
CA GLU A 255 -28.57 15.49 17.88
C GLU A 255 -29.57 14.40 18.32
N ALA A 256 -30.56 14.09 17.47
CA ALA A 256 -31.56 13.05 17.74
C ALA A 256 -30.96 11.63 17.81
N HIS A 257 -29.88 11.37 17.06
CA HIS A 257 -29.21 10.08 16.98
C HIS A 257 -27.78 10.10 17.55
N ILE A 258 -27.51 10.99 18.51
CA ILE A 258 -26.16 11.22 19.03
C ILE A 258 -25.49 9.95 19.58
N GLU A 259 -26.24 9.04 20.19
CA GLU A 259 -25.71 7.76 20.69
C GLU A 259 -25.22 6.87 19.54
N SER A 260 -25.98 6.75 18.46
CA SER A 260 -25.60 5.96 17.27
C SER A 260 -24.46 6.61 16.51
N VAL A 261 -24.44 7.94 16.41
CA VAL A 261 -23.33 8.70 15.84
C VAL A 261 -22.04 8.49 16.65
N THR A 262 -22.12 8.54 17.98
CA THR A 262 -20.96 8.32 18.86
C THR A 262 -20.45 6.89 18.74
N ALA A 263 -21.34 5.89 18.79
CA ALA A 263 -20.96 4.48 18.60
C ALA A 263 -20.33 4.22 17.23
N LEU A 264 -20.82 4.87 16.19
CA LEU A 264 -20.25 4.80 14.84
C LEU A 264 -18.84 5.39 14.79
N LEU A 265 -18.58 6.51 15.47
CA LEU A 265 -17.25 7.11 15.55
C LEU A 265 -16.24 6.21 16.29
N ASP A 266 -16.70 5.41 17.26
CA ASP A 266 -15.86 4.49 18.04
C ASP A 266 -15.61 3.15 17.32
N VAL A 267 -16.65 2.57 16.70
CA VAL A 267 -16.63 1.19 16.17
C VAL A 267 -16.39 1.14 14.65
N GLY A 268 -16.71 2.21 13.92
CA GLY A 268 -16.49 2.30 12.47
C GLY A 268 -17.42 1.41 11.63
N GLU A 269 -18.59 1.03 12.16
CA GLU A 269 -19.62 0.27 11.43
C GLU A 269 -20.79 1.16 10.97
N VAL A 270 -21.43 0.76 9.87
CA VAL A 270 -22.65 1.43 9.37
C VAL A 270 -23.79 1.19 10.35
N HIS A 271 -24.43 2.27 10.78
CA HIS A 271 -25.59 2.21 11.68
C HIS A 271 -26.84 2.66 10.93
N ILE A 272 -27.91 1.87 11.02
CA ILE A 272 -29.22 2.28 10.48
C ILE A 272 -30.05 2.84 11.62
N VAL A 273 -30.52 4.07 11.46
CA VAL A 273 -31.39 4.75 12.41
C VAL A 273 -32.72 5.09 11.75
N ASP A 274 -33.82 5.02 12.51
CA ASP A 274 -35.13 5.45 12.02
C ASP A 274 -35.37 6.91 12.42
N ASP A 275 -35.63 7.75 11.44
CA ASP A 275 -36.05 9.14 11.61
C ASP A 275 -37.52 9.32 11.16
N SER A 276 -38.08 10.49 11.45
CA SER A 276 -39.41 10.95 11.02
C SER A 276 -39.63 10.92 9.51
N THR A 277 -38.55 10.89 8.72
CA THR A 277 -38.57 10.82 7.26
C THR A 277 -38.35 9.41 6.69
N GLY A 278 -37.95 8.43 7.51
CA GLY A 278 -37.62 7.08 7.06
C GLY A 278 -36.32 6.56 7.69
N SER A 279 -35.83 5.42 7.19
CA SER A 279 -34.57 4.84 7.67
C SER A 279 -33.37 5.54 7.03
N VAL A 280 -32.38 5.88 7.86
CA VAL A 280 -31.16 6.57 7.47
C VAL A 280 -29.96 5.72 7.83
N ALA A 281 -29.12 5.43 6.83
CA ALA A 281 -27.79 4.89 7.05
C ALA A 281 -26.85 6.01 7.48
N LEU A 282 -26.24 5.83 8.64
CA LEU A 282 -25.07 6.56 9.09
C LEU A 282 -23.84 5.73 8.72
N VAL A 283 -22.99 6.29 7.86
CA VAL A 283 -21.84 5.62 7.26
C VAL A 283 -20.55 6.30 7.74
N PRO A 284 -19.61 5.57 8.36
CA PRO A 284 -18.36 6.15 8.82
C PRO A 284 -17.41 6.47 7.66
N LEU A 285 -16.78 7.64 7.73
CA LEU A 285 -15.70 8.05 6.83
C LEU A 285 -14.36 7.72 7.46
N VAL A 286 -13.81 6.55 7.12
CA VAL A 286 -12.60 6.04 7.77
C VAL A 286 -11.32 6.61 7.12
N ARG A 287 -10.41 7.16 7.93
CA ARG A 287 -9.06 7.57 7.56
C ARG A 287 -8.05 6.80 8.40
N GLU A 288 -7.21 5.98 7.77
CA GLU A 288 -6.08 5.30 8.44
C GLU A 288 -6.45 4.67 9.82
N ASN A 289 -7.60 3.98 9.87
CA ASN A 289 -8.22 3.36 11.06
C ASN A 289 -8.91 4.28 12.09
N THR A 290 -9.09 5.57 11.81
CA THR A 290 -9.88 6.50 12.64
C THR A 290 -11.08 7.03 11.86
N VAL A 291 -12.26 7.13 12.48
CA VAL A 291 -13.43 7.73 11.82
C VAL A 291 -13.28 9.24 11.80
N SER A 292 -13.22 9.83 10.62
CA SER A 292 -12.99 11.26 10.39
C SER A 292 -14.27 12.07 10.16
N GLY A 293 -15.40 11.39 10.02
CA GLY A 293 -16.68 11.99 9.67
C GLY A 293 -17.77 10.96 9.44
N VAL A 294 -18.95 11.44 9.11
CA VAL A 294 -20.16 10.65 8.92
C VAL A 294 -20.86 11.09 7.64
N LEU A 295 -21.27 10.11 6.84
CA LEU A 295 -22.17 10.29 5.72
C LEU A 295 -23.55 9.75 6.13
N GLY A 296 -24.56 10.62 6.17
CA GLY A 296 -25.96 10.24 6.38
C GLY A 296 -26.69 10.10 5.05
N VAL A 297 -27.35 8.97 4.82
CA VAL A 297 -28.09 8.67 3.58
C VAL A 297 -29.47 8.12 3.90
N ALA A 298 -30.53 8.74 3.38
CA ALA A 298 -31.90 8.28 3.59
C ALA A 298 -32.42 7.45 2.41
N ALA A 299 -33.00 6.29 2.73
CA ALA A 299 -33.63 5.41 1.75
C ALA A 299 -35.14 5.32 2.01
N GLY A 300 -35.95 5.64 0.99
CA GLY A 300 -37.41 5.69 1.13
C GLY A 300 -38.09 4.34 1.37
N GLU A 301 -37.54 3.24 0.84
CA GLU A 301 -38.09 1.87 1.01
C GLU A 301 -37.22 0.98 1.93
N GLY A 302 -36.34 1.58 2.74
CA GLY A 302 -35.35 0.87 3.56
C GLY A 302 -34.12 0.45 2.76
N LEU A 303 -33.03 0.10 3.47
CA LEU A 303 -31.76 -0.31 2.87
C LEU A 303 -31.68 -1.83 2.74
N THR A 304 -31.23 -2.32 1.60
CA THR A 304 -30.86 -3.73 1.42
C THR A 304 -29.48 -4.01 2.01
N ASP A 305 -29.18 -5.28 2.34
CA ASP A 305 -27.85 -5.69 2.81
C ASP A 305 -26.74 -5.37 1.80
N THR A 306 -27.07 -5.42 0.50
CA THR A 306 -26.13 -5.08 -0.59
C THR A 306 -25.85 -3.58 -0.65
N GLU A 307 -26.86 -2.73 -0.46
CA GLU A 307 -26.69 -1.28 -0.37
C GLU A 307 -25.95 -0.86 0.91
N GLY A 308 -26.20 -1.56 2.04
CA GLY A 308 -25.45 -1.35 3.28
C GLY A 308 -23.96 -1.66 3.11
N ALA A 309 -23.63 -2.79 2.48
CA ALA A 309 -22.25 -3.16 2.17
C ALA A 309 -21.59 -2.16 1.18
N ALA A 310 -22.34 -1.72 0.15
CA ALA A 310 -21.89 -0.72 -0.81
C ALA A 310 -21.61 0.63 -0.16
N LEU A 311 -22.49 1.10 0.71
CA LEU A 311 -22.32 2.35 1.46
C LEU A 311 -21.12 2.27 2.42
N SER A 312 -20.91 1.13 3.08
CA SER A 312 -19.71 0.90 3.89
C SER A 312 -18.42 1.04 3.06
N ALA A 313 -18.37 0.38 1.89
CA ALA A 313 -17.25 0.52 0.96
C ALA A 313 -17.07 1.96 0.47
N LEU A 314 -18.18 2.68 0.22
CA LEU A 314 -18.17 4.10 -0.15
C LEU A 314 -17.56 4.96 0.96
N GLY A 315 -17.90 4.72 2.23
CA GLY A 315 -17.37 5.46 3.37
C GLY A 315 -15.84 5.36 3.45
N ILE A 316 -15.29 4.17 3.19
CA ILE A 316 -13.84 3.93 3.09
C ILE A 316 -13.26 4.70 1.89
N GLN A 317 -13.88 4.59 0.72
CA GLN A 317 -13.40 5.27 -0.50
C GLN A 317 -13.39 6.80 -0.36
N VAL A 318 -14.45 7.37 0.22
CA VAL A 318 -14.55 8.82 0.48
C VAL A 318 -13.50 9.25 1.48
N GLY A 319 -13.29 8.50 2.57
CA GLY A 319 -12.24 8.77 3.55
C GLY A 319 -10.84 8.77 2.91
N HIS A 320 -10.53 7.79 2.06
CA HIS A 320 -9.28 7.75 1.29
C HIS A 320 -9.14 8.90 0.31
N ALA A 321 -10.21 9.25 -0.42
CA ALA A 321 -10.20 10.36 -1.36
C ALA A 321 -9.97 11.70 -0.64
N GLN A 322 -10.55 11.89 0.54
CA GLN A 322 -10.32 13.08 1.38
C GLN A 322 -8.87 13.16 1.85
N VAL A 323 -8.26 12.04 2.28
CA VAL A 323 -6.82 11.99 2.64
C VAL A 323 -5.95 12.27 1.43
N ALA A 324 -6.27 11.72 0.26
CA ALA A 324 -5.53 11.96 -0.97
C ALA A 324 -5.64 13.42 -1.42
N ALA A 325 -6.83 14.03 -1.33
CA ALA A 325 -7.06 15.43 -1.62
C ALA A 325 -6.32 16.34 -0.63
N GLU A 326 -6.35 16.03 0.66
CA GLU A 326 -5.62 16.77 1.69
C GLU A 326 -4.12 16.63 1.49
N ARG A 327 -3.59 15.41 1.28
CA ARG A 327 -2.17 15.18 0.98
C ARG A 327 -1.74 15.92 -0.29
N LYS A 328 -2.55 15.92 -1.35
CA LYS A 328 -2.28 16.68 -2.57
C LYS A 328 -2.30 18.18 -2.30
N ARG A 329 -3.20 18.68 -1.45
CA ARG A 329 -3.27 20.08 -1.02
C ARG A 329 -2.07 20.48 -0.18
N LEU A 330 -1.64 19.62 0.75
CA LEU A 330 -0.45 19.78 1.59
C LEU A 330 0.84 19.73 0.76
N LEU A 331 0.89 18.90 -0.28
CA LEU A 331 2.00 18.84 -1.23
C LEU A 331 2.04 20.06 -2.17
N LEU A 332 0.90 20.73 -2.39
CA LEU A 332 0.74 21.91 -3.24
C LEU A 332 0.61 23.22 -2.44
N ALA A 333 0.76 23.20 -1.11
CA ALA A 333 0.65 24.39 -0.29
C ALA A 333 1.92 25.26 -0.50
N ASP A 334 1.75 26.39 -1.19
CA ASP A 334 2.82 27.35 -1.54
C ASP A 334 3.42 28.07 -0.32
N THR A 335 2.87 27.87 0.88
CA THR A 335 3.33 28.49 2.12
C THR A 335 3.35 27.46 3.24
N VAL A 336 4.46 27.38 3.96
CA VAL A 336 4.63 26.56 5.17
C VAL A 336 4.85 27.44 6.39
N THR A 337 4.41 26.97 7.56
CA THR A 337 4.80 27.58 8.84
C THR A 337 5.97 26.80 9.43
N GLU A 338 7.11 27.44 9.54
CA GLU A 338 8.25 26.95 10.32
C GLU A 338 8.06 27.31 11.80
N LEU A 339 8.15 26.30 12.66
CA LEU A 339 8.25 26.46 14.10
C LEU A 339 9.61 25.98 14.59
N GLU A 340 10.17 26.69 15.55
CA GLU A 340 11.41 26.30 16.23
C GLU A 340 11.12 26.12 17.72
N PHE A 341 11.43 24.94 18.24
CA PHE A 341 11.28 24.60 19.65
C PHE A 341 12.65 24.47 20.30
N HIS A 342 12.81 25.00 21.51
CA HIS A 342 13.95 24.71 22.38
C HIS A 342 13.48 23.81 23.49
N CYS A 343 14.06 22.62 23.58
CA CYS A 343 13.76 21.59 24.56
C CYS A 343 15.01 21.30 25.39
N GLY A 344 14.99 21.70 26.67
CA GLY A 344 16.02 21.36 27.66
C GLY A 344 15.69 20.11 28.47
N ASP A 345 14.62 19.40 28.13
CA ASP A 345 14.16 18.23 28.89
C ASP A 345 15.16 17.07 28.72
N GLU A 346 15.87 16.72 29.78
CA GLU A 346 16.89 15.65 29.79
C GLU A 346 16.30 14.27 29.44
N ARG A 347 14.98 14.09 29.52
CA ARG A 347 14.29 12.88 29.02
C ARG A 347 14.40 12.71 27.51
N THR A 348 14.74 13.77 26.78
CA THR A 348 14.98 13.69 25.35
C THR A 348 16.42 13.27 25.12
N PHE A 349 16.61 12.13 24.45
CA PHE A 349 17.94 11.57 24.20
C PHE A 349 18.95 12.59 23.66
N THR A 350 18.54 13.43 22.70
CA THR A 350 19.42 14.43 22.07
C THR A 350 19.91 15.49 23.05
N ALA A 351 19.04 16.00 23.94
CA ALA A 351 19.43 16.97 24.96
C ALA A 351 20.29 16.29 26.03
N GLY A 352 19.83 15.14 26.55
CA GLY A 352 20.50 14.40 27.61
C GLY A 352 21.92 13.97 27.23
N VAL A 353 22.11 13.39 26.03
CA VAL A 353 23.44 12.95 25.57
C VAL A 353 24.39 14.12 25.35
N SER A 354 23.87 15.25 24.84
CA SER A 354 24.66 16.48 24.64
C SER A 354 25.16 17.03 25.98
N GLU A 355 24.31 17.10 27.00
CA GLU A 355 24.69 17.55 28.34
C GLU A 355 25.67 16.58 29.01
N ALA A 356 25.35 15.28 29.01
CA ALA A 356 26.12 14.27 29.74
C ALA A 356 27.53 14.08 29.16
N LEU A 357 27.66 14.13 27.83
CA LEU A 357 28.93 13.90 27.14
C LEU A 357 29.61 15.18 26.64
N GLN A 358 28.99 16.34 26.85
CA GLN A 358 29.49 17.65 26.40
C GLN A 358 29.78 17.63 24.89
N CYS A 359 28.84 17.09 24.13
CA CYS A 359 28.94 16.85 22.69
C CYS A 359 27.88 17.64 21.91
N THR A 360 28.13 17.80 20.61
CA THR A 360 27.15 18.37 19.68
C THR A 360 26.46 17.23 18.95
N VAL A 361 25.12 17.28 18.89
CA VAL A 361 24.30 16.29 18.18
C VAL A 361 23.57 16.99 17.05
N GLU A 362 23.65 16.44 15.84
CA GLU A 362 22.92 16.93 14.67
C GLU A 362 22.15 15.81 13.98
N LEU A 363 20.88 16.05 13.68
CA LEU A 363 20.05 15.14 12.91
C LEU A 363 20.45 15.16 11.44
N SER A 364 20.84 14.00 10.93
CA SER A 364 21.08 13.76 9.50
C SER A 364 19.84 13.25 8.78
N GLY A 365 18.91 12.60 9.49
CA GLY A 365 17.65 12.15 8.94
C GLY A 365 16.73 11.54 9.99
N VAL A 366 15.43 11.56 9.73
CA VAL A 366 14.40 10.98 10.60
C VAL A 366 13.42 10.15 9.78
N VAL A 367 13.06 8.97 10.29
CA VAL A 367 12.07 8.08 9.66
C VAL A 367 11.07 7.62 10.72
N PRO A 368 9.76 7.82 10.54
CA PRO A 368 8.75 7.23 11.41
C PRO A 368 8.78 5.70 11.29
N VAL A 369 8.75 5.00 12.43
CA VAL A 369 8.68 3.53 12.48
C VAL A 369 7.48 3.08 13.31
N ALA A 370 7.09 1.81 13.19
CA ALA A 370 5.91 1.28 13.88
C ALA A 370 6.01 1.44 15.42
N GLY A 371 4.87 1.63 16.10
CA GLY A 371 4.82 1.72 17.56
C GLY A 371 5.17 3.11 18.13
N GLN A 372 4.77 4.18 17.45
CA GLN A 372 4.97 5.58 17.89
C GLN A 372 6.43 5.90 18.22
N SER A 373 7.36 5.47 17.36
CA SER A 373 8.79 5.70 17.53
C SER A 373 9.37 6.37 16.29
N LEU A 374 10.48 7.09 16.46
CA LEU A 374 11.23 7.69 15.36
C LEU A 374 12.62 7.05 15.27
N LEU A 375 13.03 6.72 14.05
CA LEU A 375 14.40 6.32 13.75
C LEU A 375 15.20 7.56 13.40
N TYR A 376 16.15 7.92 14.25
CA TYR A 376 17.06 9.04 14.05
C TYR A 376 18.39 8.56 13.48
N TYR A 377 18.86 9.26 12.46
CA TYR A 377 20.26 9.21 12.03
C TYR A 377 20.96 10.45 12.59
N LEU A 378 21.86 10.27 13.54
CA LEU A 378 22.50 11.35 14.29
C LEU A 378 23.99 11.39 14.00
N MET A 379 24.50 12.57 13.67
CA MET A 379 25.93 12.87 13.71
C MET A 379 26.25 13.45 15.09
N VAL A 380 27.23 12.86 15.78
CA VAL A 380 27.66 13.32 17.10
C VAL A 380 29.13 13.70 17.05
N GLU A 381 29.43 14.94 17.41
CA GLU A 381 30.79 15.48 17.49
C GLU A 381 31.21 15.69 18.94
N GLY A 382 32.45 15.33 19.28
CA GLY A 382 33.01 15.53 20.63
C GLY A 382 32.85 14.36 21.61
N ALA A 383 32.20 13.27 21.21
CA ALA A 383 32.08 12.04 22.02
C ALA A 383 32.47 10.78 21.22
N SER A 384 32.95 9.73 21.91
CA SER A 384 33.26 8.45 21.28
C SER A 384 32.01 7.58 21.15
N ALA A 385 31.98 6.72 20.13
CA ALA A 385 30.86 5.79 19.89
C ALA A 385 30.53 4.96 21.14
N ASP A 386 31.54 4.40 21.83
CA ASP A 386 31.34 3.60 23.04
C ASP A 386 30.64 4.39 24.17
N ALA A 387 30.96 5.67 24.33
CA ALA A 387 30.36 6.51 25.38
C ALA A 387 28.90 6.84 25.03
N ILE A 388 28.62 7.11 23.76
CA ILE A 388 27.27 7.41 23.28
C ILE A 388 26.37 6.18 23.36
N LEU A 389 26.86 5.02 22.91
CA LEU A 389 26.10 3.75 22.98
C LEU A 389 25.86 3.33 24.43
N SER A 390 26.85 3.49 25.32
CA SER A 390 26.64 3.24 26.76
C SER A 390 25.62 4.18 27.39
N TYR A 391 25.55 5.44 26.94
CA TYR A 391 24.52 6.36 27.39
C TYR A 391 23.14 5.94 26.87
N ALA A 392 23.04 5.55 25.59
CA ALA A 392 21.80 5.10 24.97
C ALA A 392 21.23 3.81 25.60
N ASP A 393 22.09 2.87 25.99
CA ASP A 393 21.67 1.63 26.69
C ASP A 393 21.00 1.90 28.04
N ASP A 394 21.34 3.02 28.69
CA ASP A 394 20.82 3.43 30.00
C ASP A 394 19.64 4.44 29.89
N ASP A 395 19.27 4.87 28.69
CA ASP A 395 18.24 5.89 28.44
C ASP A 395 16.87 5.24 28.16
N ASP A 396 15.89 5.49 29.04
CA ASP A 396 14.53 4.92 28.92
C ASP A 396 13.75 5.41 27.66
N GLY A 397 14.19 6.51 27.04
CA GLY A 397 13.63 7.09 25.81
C GLY A 397 14.22 6.49 24.53
N VAL A 398 15.15 5.53 24.63
CA VAL A 398 15.78 4.83 23.51
C VAL A 398 15.42 3.34 23.53
N ALA A 399 14.90 2.84 22.41
CA ALA A 399 14.61 1.42 22.26
C ALA A 399 15.80 0.61 21.70
N ASP A 400 16.60 1.22 20.82
CA ASP A 400 17.78 0.62 20.20
C ASP A 400 18.74 1.70 19.68
N ALA A 401 20.04 1.42 19.70
CA ALA A 401 21.06 2.31 19.17
C ALA A 401 22.19 1.52 18.50
N ARG A 402 22.59 1.95 17.29
CA ARG A 402 23.60 1.26 16.50
C ARG A 402 24.57 2.25 15.86
N LEU A 403 25.86 1.96 15.97
CA LEU A 403 26.90 2.64 15.20
C LEU A 403 26.81 2.28 13.72
N LEU A 404 26.72 3.29 12.85
CA LEU A 404 26.79 3.11 11.39
C LEU A 404 28.19 3.35 10.88
N GLU A 405 28.73 4.54 11.16
CA GLU A 405 30.03 4.97 10.68
C GLU A 405 30.76 5.78 11.74
N GLN A 406 32.09 5.69 11.74
CA GLN A 406 32.95 6.52 12.56
C GLN A 406 33.90 7.29 11.64
N HIS A 407 33.80 8.61 11.69
CA HIS A 407 34.64 9.52 10.95
C HIS A 407 35.68 10.17 11.87
N SER A 408 36.57 10.98 11.30
CA SER A 408 37.57 11.73 12.07
C SER A 408 37.00 12.92 12.84
N ASP A 409 35.86 13.42 12.39
CA ASP A 409 35.14 14.61 12.86
C ASP A 409 33.90 14.27 13.69
N GLY A 410 33.36 13.06 13.59
CA GLY A 410 32.21 12.64 14.39
C GLY A 410 31.84 11.17 14.25
N VAL A 411 30.75 10.80 14.91
CA VAL A 411 30.19 9.44 14.92
C VAL A 411 28.78 9.50 14.34
N LEU A 412 28.48 8.69 13.33
CA LEU A 412 27.15 8.54 12.75
C LEU A 412 26.45 7.33 13.37
N LEU A 413 25.30 7.57 14.01
CA LEU A 413 24.51 6.57 14.71
C LEU A 413 23.10 6.50 14.16
N GLU A 414 22.51 5.32 14.26
CA GLU A 414 21.08 5.06 14.10
C GLU A 414 20.49 4.82 15.49
N VAL A 415 19.47 5.59 15.88
CA VAL A 415 18.86 5.52 17.22
C VAL A 415 17.34 5.47 17.09
N VAL A 416 16.70 4.46 17.66
CA VAL A 416 15.23 4.36 17.76
C VAL A 416 14.81 5.08 19.03
N VAL A 417 14.20 6.25 18.89
CA VAL A 417 13.69 7.04 20.01
C VAL A 417 12.18 6.84 20.19
N THR A 418 11.76 6.62 21.43
CA THR A 418 10.37 6.41 21.83
C THR A 418 9.80 7.60 22.58
N ASP A 419 10.65 8.41 23.22
CA ASP A 419 10.26 9.60 23.99
C ASP A 419 10.93 10.85 23.41
N THR A 420 10.22 11.57 22.53
CA THR A 420 10.73 12.78 21.87
C THR A 420 9.61 13.77 21.50
N PRO A 421 9.81 15.09 21.69
CA PRO A 421 8.88 16.13 21.24
C PRO A 421 8.57 16.06 19.74
N ALA A 422 9.54 15.62 18.94
CA ALA A 422 9.37 15.50 17.49
C ALA A 422 8.33 14.46 17.08
N LEU A 423 8.03 13.47 17.92
CA LEU A 423 6.98 12.50 17.64
C LEU A 423 5.61 13.19 17.54
N GLN A 424 5.27 14.03 18.53
CA GLN A 424 4.03 14.80 18.54
C GLN A 424 3.93 15.78 17.36
N LEU A 425 5.07 16.34 16.96
CA LEU A 425 5.17 17.23 15.79
C LEU A 425 4.90 16.48 14.48
N VAL A 426 5.44 15.27 14.32
CA VAL A 426 5.19 14.41 13.16
C VAL A 426 3.74 13.91 13.14
N GLU A 427 3.18 13.49 14.28
CA GLU A 427 1.77 13.09 14.42
C GLU A 427 0.81 14.23 14.05
N SER A 428 1.22 15.48 14.24
CA SER A 428 0.48 16.67 13.82
C SER A 428 0.66 17.03 12.32
N GLY A 429 1.30 16.14 11.54
CA GLY A 429 1.59 16.37 10.12
C GLY A 429 2.82 17.24 9.84
N GLY A 430 3.68 17.44 10.84
CA GLY A 430 4.90 18.23 10.73
C GLY A 430 6.06 17.47 10.08
N ARG A 431 6.81 18.15 9.21
CA ARG A 431 8.10 17.66 8.68
C ARG A 431 9.23 18.24 9.52
N ILE A 432 9.96 17.38 10.23
CA ILE A 432 11.16 17.80 10.94
C ILE A 432 12.22 18.22 9.93
N GLN A 433 12.71 19.45 10.06
CA GLN A 433 13.75 20.04 9.22
C GLN A 433 15.13 19.83 9.82
N SER A 434 15.25 20.03 11.12
CA SER A 434 16.48 19.79 11.85
C SER A 434 16.21 19.50 13.32
N VAL A 435 17.12 18.75 13.92
CA VAL A 435 17.29 18.68 15.37
C VAL A 435 18.77 18.86 15.66
N THR A 436 19.09 19.85 16.47
CA THR A 436 20.47 20.12 16.91
C THR A 436 20.47 20.23 18.42
N ALA A 437 21.33 19.49 19.12
CA ALA A 437 21.49 19.61 20.55
C ALA A 437 22.91 20.04 20.92
N ILE A 438 22.99 21.10 21.72
CA ILE A 438 24.24 21.69 22.23
C ILE A 438 23.97 22.10 23.67
N ASP A 439 24.91 21.83 24.58
CA ASP A 439 24.85 22.21 26.00
C ASP A 439 23.49 21.85 26.64
N GLY A 440 23.01 20.63 26.38
CA GLY A 440 21.79 20.11 26.98
C GLY A 440 20.48 20.67 26.43
N VAL A 441 20.52 21.45 25.34
CA VAL A 441 19.30 22.02 24.74
C VAL A 441 19.15 21.55 23.31
N ALA A 442 18.09 20.79 23.04
CA ALA A 442 17.69 20.39 21.70
C ALA A 442 16.85 21.50 21.03
N THR A 443 17.34 22.01 19.91
CA THR A 443 16.62 22.90 19.00
C THR A 443 15.99 22.07 17.88
N ILE A 444 14.65 22.06 17.82
CA ILE A 444 13.88 21.29 16.85
C ILE A 444 13.20 22.27 15.89
N ALA A 445 13.58 22.25 14.62
CA ALA A 445 12.90 22.99 13.57
C ALA A 445 11.91 22.05 12.86
N VAL A 446 10.65 22.48 12.74
CA VAL A 446 9.59 21.73 12.08
C VAL A 446 8.84 22.64 11.11
N GLU A 447 8.54 22.11 9.94
CA GLU A 447 7.58 22.71 9.01
C GLU A 447 6.21 22.08 9.19
N LEU A 448 5.21 22.93 9.39
CA LEU A 448 3.81 22.55 9.40
C LEU A 448 3.09 23.22 8.23
N PRO A 449 2.00 22.61 7.74
CA PRO A 449 1.10 23.27 6.81
C PRO A 449 0.60 24.61 7.36
N SER A 450 0.47 25.64 6.52
CA SER A 450 0.06 26.97 6.99
C SER A 450 -1.38 27.03 7.55
N GLU A 451 -2.24 26.07 7.20
CA GLU A 451 -3.58 25.97 7.79
C GLU A 451 -3.65 25.03 9.00
N ALA A 452 -2.52 24.41 9.39
CA ALA A 452 -2.47 23.63 10.62
C ALA A 452 -2.73 24.54 11.82
N ASP A 453 -3.57 24.07 12.74
CA ASP A 453 -3.87 24.83 13.95
C ASP A 453 -2.67 24.72 14.92
N ILE A 454 -1.78 25.70 14.84
CA ILE A 454 -0.48 25.71 15.54
C ILE A 454 -0.63 25.62 17.06
N ARG A 455 -1.69 26.22 17.61
CA ARG A 455 -1.88 26.31 19.06
C ARG A 455 -2.04 24.94 19.72
N PRO A 456 -2.95 24.05 19.25
CA PRO A 456 -3.01 22.67 19.69
C PRO A 456 -1.66 21.94 19.66
N THR A 457 -0.93 22.02 18.56
CA THR A 457 0.37 21.34 18.40
C THR A 457 1.43 21.86 19.38
N VAL A 458 1.55 23.18 19.51
CA VAL A 458 2.48 23.80 20.47
C VAL A 458 2.13 23.38 21.89
N ASN A 459 0.84 23.44 22.27
CA ASN A 459 0.40 23.05 23.60
C ASN A 459 0.68 21.58 23.90
N ALA A 460 0.37 20.68 22.96
CA ALA A 460 0.63 19.25 23.11
C ALA A 460 2.12 18.97 23.42
N VAL A 461 3.02 19.63 22.70
CA VAL A 461 4.46 19.50 22.92
C VAL A 461 4.88 20.10 24.27
N THR A 462 4.47 21.33 24.59
CA THR A 462 4.89 22.01 25.83
C THR A 462 4.28 21.39 27.09
N ASP A 463 3.11 20.76 26.98
CA ASP A 463 2.46 20.07 28.10
C ASP A 463 3.12 18.72 28.39
N ALA A 464 3.53 17.99 27.34
CA ALA A 464 4.26 16.72 27.46
C ALA A 464 5.72 16.92 27.93
N TYR A 465 6.37 17.97 27.44
CA TYR A 465 7.76 18.31 27.74
C TYR A 465 7.86 19.70 28.35
N ARG A 466 7.82 19.76 29.69
CA ARG A 466 7.66 21.02 30.44
C ARG A 466 8.83 22.00 30.28
N GLU A 467 10.00 21.49 29.89
CA GLU A 467 11.19 22.28 29.60
C GLU A 467 11.33 22.60 28.10
N THR A 468 10.21 22.50 27.36
CA THR A 468 10.11 22.90 25.96
C THR A 468 9.40 24.24 25.82
N SER A 469 9.92 25.09 24.93
CA SER A 469 9.28 26.36 24.58
C SER A 469 9.36 26.60 23.07
N LEU A 470 8.36 27.31 22.54
CA LEU A 470 8.39 27.79 21.16
C LEU A 470 9.29 29.02 21.07
N ALA A 471 10.43 28.87 20.41
CA ALA A 471 11.44 29.92 20.24
C ALA A 471 11.15 30.83 19.04
N ALA A 472 10.67 30.26 17.92
CA ALA A 472 10.33 31.01 16.73
C ALA A 472 9.12 30.45 16.00
N LYS A 473 8.37 31.34 15.35
CA LYS A 473 7.35 31.03 14.34
C LYS A 473 7.62 31.90 13.12
N ARG A 474 7.74 31.30 11.94
CA ARG A 474 7.94 31.98 10.65
C ARG A 474 6.99 31.38 9.62
N GLU A 475 6.35 32.23 8.82
CA GLU A 475 5.63 31.80 7.62
C GLU A 475 6.56 32.03 6.43
N THR A 476 6.87 30.96 5.71
CA THR A 476 7.81 30.96 4.59
C THR A 476 7.09 30.46 3.34
N GLU A 477 7.21 31.22 2.25
CA GLU A 477 6.82 30.71 0.94
C GLU A 477 7.81 29.62 0.55
N ARG A 478 7.32 28.39 0.35
CA ARG A 478 8.17 27.33 -0.18
C ARG A 478 8.49 27.77 -1.61
N PRO A 479 9.76 27.92 -2.03
CA PRO A 479 10.04 27.97 -3.45
C PRO A 479 9.50 26.65 -3.99
N ALA A 480 8.40 26.71 -4.75
CA ALA A 480 7.87 25.54 -5.40
C ALA A 480 9.03 24.93 -6.17
N GLU A 481 9.57 23.81 -5.68
CA GLU A 481 10.31 22.93 -6.54
C GLU A 481 9.28 22.42 -7.52
N THR A 482 9.11 23.19 -8.59
CA THR A 482 8.49 22.70 -9.79
C THR A 482 9.18 21.38 -10.10
N ASP A 483 8.43 20.36 -10.52
CA ASP A 483 8.99 19.12 -11.05
C ASP A 483 10.17 19.38 -12.01
N THR A 484 10.16 20.54 -12.68
CA THR A 484 11.23 21.09 -13.50
C THR A 484 12.53 21.37 -12.73
N GLY A 485 12.50 22.05 -11.59
CA GLY A 485 13.71 22.37 -10.80
C GLY A 485 14.41 21.13 -10.22
N PHE A 486 13.65 20.14 -9.75
CA PHE A 486 14.20 18.85 -9.32
C PHE A 486 14.81 18.08 -10.50
N ARG A 487 14.10 18.02 -11.64
CA ARG A 487 14.59 17.37 -12.86
C ARG A 487 15.84 18.04 -13.42
N ASP A 488 15.93 19.37 -13.40
CA ASP A 488 17.08 20.12 -13.90
C ASP A 488 18.34 19.86 -13.06
N ARG A 489 18.24 19.89 -11.72
CA ARG A 489 19.37 19.55 -10.83
C ARG A 489 19.81 18.09 -10.98
N LEU A 490 18.85 17.19 -11.13
CA LEU A 490 19.13 15.77 -11.32
C LEU A 490 19.80 15.52 -12.69
N ALA A 491 19.36 16.19 -13.75
CA ALA A 491 19.96 16.15 -15.07
C ALA A 491 21.40 16.70 -15.06
N ASP A 492 21.67 17.79 -14.32
CA ASP A 492 23.02 18.35 -14.16
C ASP A 492 23.96 17.42 -13.39
N THR A 493 23.41 16.53 -12.56
CA THR A 493 24.19 15.62 -11.71
C THR A 493 24.42 14.27 -12.40
N LEU A 494 23.49 13.78 -13.22
CA LEU A 494 23.62 12.53 -13.96
C LEU A 494 24.50 12.73 -15.21
N SER A 495 25.39 11.78 -15.50
CA SER A 495 26.03 11.76 -16.84
C SER A 495 25.03 11.26 -17.89
N ASP A 496 25.16 11.64 -19.15
CA ASP A 496 24.34 11.16 -20.27
C ASP A 496 24.14 9.62 -20.24
N ARG A 497 25.21 8.88 -19.93
CA ARG A 497 25.16 7.41 -19.87
C ARG A 497 24.37 6.88 -18.67
N GLN A 498 24.41 7.58 -17.54
CA GLN A 498 23.66 7.24 -16.33
C GLN A 498 22.18 7.58 -16.50
N GLU A 499 21.86 8.72 -17.09
CA GLU A 499 20.49 9.11 -17.43
C GLU A 499 19.88 8.12 -18.42
N THR A 500 20.59 7.80 -19.51
CA THR A 500 20.13 6.83 -20.52
C THR A 500 19.85 5.46 -19.89
N VAL A 501 20.78 4.96 -19.06
CA VAL A 501 20.63 3.66 -18.40
C VAL A 501 19.47 3.67 -17.40
N LEU A 502 19.28 4.77 -16.66
CA LEU A 502 18.19 4.91 -15.69
C LEU A 502 16.81 5.01 -16.37
N GLN A 503 16.70 5.78 -17.45
CA GLN A 503 15.48 5.88 -18.26
C GLN A 503 15.14 4.54 -18.93
N ALA A 504 16.14 3.86 -19.51
CA ALA A 504 15.93 2.55 -20.10
C ALA A 504 15.48 1.52 -19.04
N ALA A 505 16.09 1.51 -17.86
CA ALA A 505 15.66 0.68 -16.73
C ALA A 505 14.23 1.00 -16.27
N TYR A 506 13.88 2.28 -16.15
CA TYR A 506 12.53 2.70 -15.79
C TYR A 506 11.48 2.22 -16.82
N HIS A 507 11.67 2.52 -18.11
CA HIS A 507 10.71 2.19 -19.16
C HIS A 507 10.63 0.68 -19.49
N SER A 508 11.67 -0.08 -19.18
CA SER A 508 11.67 -1.54 -19.31
C SER A 508 11.06 -2.26 -18.11
N GLY A 509 10.60 -1.52 -17.09
CA GLY A 509 10.07 -2.10 -15.86
C GLY A 509 11.13 -2.79 -15.00
N TYR A 510 12.42 -2.46 -15.16
CA TYR A 510 13.52 -3.07 -14.39
C TYR A 510 13.38 -2.83 -12.88
N PHE A 511 12.81 -1.69 -12.47
CA PHE A 511 12.60 -1.34 -11.06
C PHE A 511 11.25 -1.83 -10.50
N GLU A 512 10.37 -2.35 -11.35
CA GLU A 512 9.04 -2.80 -10.94
C GLU A 512 9.11 -4.19 -10.30
N TRP A 513 8.10 -4.51 -9.50
CA TRP A 513 7.87 -5.88 -9.07
C TRP A 513 6.49 -6.38 -9.55
N PRO A 514 6.41 -7.54 -10.22
CA PRO A 514 7.52 -8.23 -10.90
C PRO A 514 8.20 -7.39 -12.00
N ARG A 515 9.52 -7.53 -12.17
CA ARG A 515 10.32 -6.78 -13.14
C ARG A 515 9.86 -7.06 -14.58
N GLY A 516 9.70 -6.01 -15.37
CA GLY A 516 9.41 -6.08 -16.81
C GLY A 516 10.62 -6.47 -17.67
N SER A 517 11.85 -6.25 -17.17
CA SER A 517 13.09 -6.66 -17.82
C SER A 517 14.19 -6.95 -16.80
N THR A 518 15.04 -7.93 -17.11
CA THR A 518 16.20 -8.28 -16.30
C THR A 518 17.39 -7.36 -16.55
N ALA A 519 18.39 -7.41 -15.67
CA ALA A 519 19.64 -6.67 -15.85
C ALA A 519 20.38 -7.16 -17.11
N GLU A 520 20.31 -8.45 -17.40
CA GLU A 520 20.93 -9.08 -18.56
C GLU A 520 20.30 -8.57 -19.86
N GLU A 521 18.96 -8.62 -19.97
CA GLU A 521 18.23 -8.14 -21.15
C GLU A 521 18.43 -6.64 -21.38
N LEU A 522 18.44 -5.85 -20.29
CA LEU A 522 18.69 -4.42 -20.38
C LEU A 522 20.14 -4.12 -20.78
N ALA A 523 21.11 -4.89 -20.28
CA ALA A 523 22.52 -4.75 -20.65
C ALA A 523 22.75 -5.08 -22.12
N ASP A 524 22.12 -6.14 -22.62
CA ASP A 524 22.15 -6.54 -24.02
C ASP A 524 21.53 -5.46 -24.91
N SER A 525 20.40 -4.86 -24.50
CA SER A 525 19.75 -3.77 -25.25
C SER A 525 20.58 -2.48 -25.33
N LEU A 526 21.45 -2.25 -24.35
CA LEU A 526 22.30 -1.06 -24.24
C LEU A 526 23.74 -1.30 -24.70
N ASP A 527 24.03 -2.49 -25.25
CA ASP A 527 25.35 -2.95 -25.72
C ASP A 527 26.44 -2.76 -24.65
N VAL A 528 26.15 -3.19 -23.41
CA VAL A 528 27.07 -3.17 -22.28
C VAL A 528 27.04 -4.50 -21.55
N SER A 529 28.06 -4.77 -20.73
CA SER A 529 28.01 -5.92 -19.84
C SER A 529 27.06 -5.67 -18.66
N SER A 530 26.38 -6.72 -18.18
CA SER A 530 25.53 -6.68 -16.96
C SER A 530 26.24 -6.03 -15.75
N PRO A 531 27.54 -6.31 -15.46
CA PRO A 531 28.28 -5.57 -14.42
C PRO A 531 28.41 -4.06 -14.66
N THR A 532 28.59 -3.64 -15.91
CA THR A 532 28.70 -2.22 -16.28
C THR A 532 27.35 -1.52 -16.13
N LEU A 533 26.27 -2.17 -16.56
CA LEU A 533 24.90 -1.71 -16.34
C LEU A 533 24.63 -1.52 -14.84
N HIS A 534 24.87 -2.54 -14.01
CA HIS A 534 24.68 -2.45 -12.55
C HIS A 534 25.47 -1.31 -11.91
N ASN A 535 26.72 -1.09 -12.34
CA ASN A 535 27.52 0.03 -11.86
C ASN A 535 26.95 1.39 -12.27
N HIS A 536 26.44 1.53 -13.50
CA HIS A 536 25.76 2.74 -13.94
C HIS A 536 24.46 2.99 -13.19
N LEU A 537 23.63 1.95 -13.03
CA LEU A 537 22.38 2.01 -12.27
C LEU A 537 22.63 2.40 -10.82
N ARG A 538 23.55 1.73 -10.12
CA ARG A 538 23.87 2.04 -8.72
C ARG A 538 24.33 3.48 -8.53
N LYS A 539 25.18 3.99 -9.43
CA LYS A 539 25.64 5.39 -9.39
C LYS A 539 24.52 6.38 -9.74
N ALA A 540 23.66 6.04 -10.70
CA ALA A 540 22.52 6.88 -11.07
C ALA A 540 21.49 6.94 -9.93
N GLN A 541 21.11 5.79 -9.36
CA GLN A 541 20.24 5.68 -8.20
C GLN A 541 20.80 6.43 -7.00
N GLN A 542 22.09 6.29 -6.70
CA GLN A 542 22.72 7.06 -5.63
C GLN A 542 22.56 8.57 -5.85
N LYS A 543 22.79 9.06 -7.07
CA LYS A 543 22.59 10.49 -7.39
C LYS A 543 21.14 10.93 -7.29
N VAL A 544 20.18 10.09 -7.69
CA VAL A 544 18.74 10.35 -7.52
C VAL A 544 18.38 10.43 -6.04
N LEU A 545 18.82 9.46 -5.24
CA LEU A 545 18.55 9.42 -3.80
C LEU A 545 19.23 10.59 -3.08
N THR A 546 20.47 10.93 -3.44
CA THR A 546 21.15 12.14 -2.96
C THR A 546 20.36 13.39 -3.33
N ALA A 547 19.95 13.56 -4.59
CA ALA A 547 19.16 14.73 -5.00
C ALA A 547 17.79 14.80 -4.31
N PHE A 548 17.21 13.66 -3.95
CA PHE A 548 15.91 13.56 -3.29
C PHE A 548 15.99 13.76 -1.76
N PHE A 549 17.08 13.32 -1.12
CA PHE A 549 17.22 13.36 0.34
C PHE A 549 18.12 14.51 0.84
N ASP A 550 19.13 14.96 0.08
CA ASP A 550 19.96 16.13 0.42
C ASP A 550 19.27 17.44 0.03
N ASP A 551 18.00 17.59 0.42
CA ASP A 551 17.13 18.75 0.23
C ASP A 551 17.60 19.97 1.05
N ARG A 552 18.92 20.17 1.17
CA ARG A 552 19.54 21.33 1.77
C ARG A 552 19.70 22.39 0.68
N PRO A 553 19.03 23.55 0.75
CA PRO A 553 19.55 24.72 0.08
C PRO A 553 20.96 24.93 0.62
N ALA A 554 21.97 24.77 -0.23
CA ALA A 554 23.35 25.08 0.11
C ALA A 554 23.37 26.50 0.67
N GLU A 555 23.73 26.62 1.94
CA GLU A 555 23.88 27.92 2.60
C GLU A 555 24.75 28.80 1.69
N PRO A 556 24.30 30.00 1.30
CA PRO A 556 25.09 30.84 0.41
C PRO A 556 26.41 31.13 1.11
N ARG A 557 27.50 30.61 0.55
CA ARG A 557 28.87 30.90 0.99
C ARG A 557 28.98 32.41 1.15
N ARG A 558 29.11 32.87 2.40
CA ARG A 558 29.41 34.28 2.67
C ARG A 558 30.63 34.66 1.83
N PRO A 559 30.56 35.74 1.03
CA PRO A 559 31.74 36.20 0.32
C PRO A 559 32.82 36.47 1.37
N THR A 560 33.99 35.87 1.15
CA THR A 560 35.20 36.23 1.88
C THR A 560 35.46 37.70 1.65
N ASP A 561 35.22 38.52 2.68
CA ASP A 561 35.67 39.92 2.67
C ASP A 561 37.19 39.95 2.57
N ASN A 562 37.66 40.73 1.60
CA ASN A 562 39.06 41.02 1.31
C ASN A 562 39.47 42.31 2.03
#